data_AF-A0A9W8FAZ8-F1
#
_entry.id   AF-A0A9W8FAZ8-F1
#
_cell.length_a   1.000
_cell.length_b   1.000
_cell.length_c   1.000
_cell.angle_alpha   90.00
_cell.angle_beta   90.00
_cell.angle_gamma   90.00
#
_symmetry.space_group_name_H-M   'P 1'
#
loop_
_entity.id
_entity.type
_entity.pdbx_description
1 polymer ?
#
loop_
_entity_poly.entity_id
_entity_poly.type
_entity_poly.pdbx_seq_one_letter_code
_entity_poly.pdbx_strand_id
1 'polypeptide(L)'
;MTTHNNSDEQLEDSHGFFQFAAFSDSEDEDSGLFNATRDRKVAFDVKKINFFPRIDEDRWYDFSDELSAEDWVSRHAGLDEITFTVQRMYFTQDYAKACSLCKKTVYGFVAKKQKNLRVATLREVLEIGAKSAMRIGDLESARFFYDWYLQCGGKNPGYNYFLAEVLTALGQHAMALAQHVEYLEERRQDASVWELLGKTLVALFNTHSINNVKSIRDIWLRLALRAFYRSHNIIEACKNWKDTPVAVKRKRLQEDELLENAISALNLHLSQHDKYSKGGCTGDSNLVWSACIKESTFDKSHGAELLESCDTKDLRESVRWVVGRLGDDADKDMALDDDKAEEKNVSDL
;
A
#
# COMPACT_ATOMS: atom_id res chain seq x y z
N MET A 1 -24.89 9.43 24.47
CA MET A 1 -24.39 10.23 23.35
C MET A 1 -22.89 10.34 23.49
N THR A 2 -22.18 9.38 22.92
CA THR A 2 -20.72 9.30 22.93
C THR A 2 -20.25 9.67 21.54
N THR A 3 -19.61 10.83 21.42
CA THR A 3 -18.93 11.27 20.19
C THR A 3 -17.60 10.54 20.08
N HIS A 4 -17.51 9.57 19.17
CA HIS A 4 -16.22 8.96 18.81
C HIS A 4 -15.48 9.88 17.82
N ASN A 5 -14.27 10.28 18.21
CA ASN A 5 -13.28 10.89 17.33
C ASN A 5 -12.78 9.83 16.33
N ASN A 6 -13.36 9.78 15.13
CA ASN A 6 -13.03 8.83 14.05
C ASN A 6 -12.09 9.42 12.98
N SER A 7 -11.24 10.39 13.33
CA SER A 7 -10.27 10.98 12.39
C SER A 7 -8.98 10.15 12.21
N ASP A 8 -8.80 9.09 12.99
CA ASP A 8 -7.52 8.35 13.04
C ASP A 8 -7.39 7.25 11.98
N GLU A 9 -8.48 6.65 11.49
CA GLU A 9 -8.46 5.66 10.39
C GLU A 9 -8.15 6.26 9.00
N GLN A 10 -8.27 7.59 8.84
CA GLN A 10 -8.10 8.25 7.53
C GLN A 10 -6.63 8.36 7.07
N LEU A 11 -5.66 8.12 7.95
CA LEU A 11 -4.22 8.25 7.64
C LEU A 11 -3.61 7.00 6.99
N GLU A 12 -4.19 5.82 7.23
CA GLU A 12 -3.65 4.53 6.76
C GLU A 12 -3.82 4.31 5.24
N ASP A 13 -4.89 4.82 4.63
CA ASP A 13 -5.20 4.60 3.20
C ASP A 13 -4.36 5.45 2.21
N SER A 14 -3.33 6.14 2.70
CA SER A 14 -2.60 7.20 1.97
C SER A 14 -1.58 6.71 0.92
N HIS A 15 -1.54 5.41 0.60
CA HIS A 15 -0.55 4.86 -0.32
C HIS A 15 -1.10 4.46 -1.71
N GLY A 16 -2.41 4.58 -1.94
CA GLY A 16 -2.99 4.58 -3.28
C GLY A 16 -3.29 6.02 -3.74
N PHE A 17 -2.51 6.56 -4.67
CA PHE A 17 -2.73 7.84 -5.37
C PHE A 17 -2.55 9.17 -4.59
N PHE A 18 -2.53 9.17 -3.26
CA PHE A 18 -2.36 10.40 -2.46
C PHE A 18 -0.89 10.66 -2.07
N GLN A 19 0.01 10.70 -3.05
CA GLN A 19 1.39 11.13 -2.84
C GLN A 19 1.51 12.65 -3.04
N PHE A 20 1.88 13.33 -1.95
CA PHE A 20 2.35 14.72 -1.84
C PHE A 20 1.31 15.84 -1.95
N ALA A 21 0.80 16.28 -0.79
CA ALA A 21 0.44 17.68 -0.56
C ALA A 21 1.08 18.13 0.76
N ALA A 22 2.21 18.82 0.65
CA ALA A 22 2.82 19.52 1.77
C ALA A 22 1.94 20.70 2.18
N PHE A 23 1.75 20.86 3.48
CA PHE A 23 1.15 22.05 4.09
C PHE A 23 2.16 23.21 4.02
N SER A 24 1.72 24.37 3.54
CA SER A 24 2.36 25.65 3.84
C SER A 24 1.29 26.74 3.94
N ASP A 25 0.96 27.13 5.16
CA ASP A 25 0.57 28.52 5.44
C ASP A 25 1.86 29.25 5.83
N SER A 26 2.60 29.70 4.82
CA SER A 26 3.57 30.79 4.95
C SER A 26 4.04 31.18 3.55
N GLU A 27 3.74 32.41 3.17
CA GLU A 27 4.41 33.14 2.10
C GLU A 27 5.86 33.32 2.54
N ASP A 28 6.80 32.67 1.84
CA ASP A 28 8.15 33.20 1.59
C ASP A 28 8.89 32.29 0.60
N GLU A 29 9.69 32.94 -0.25
CA GLU A 29 10.28 32.45 -1.50
C GLU A 29 11.50 31.53 -1.34
N ASP A 30 11.81 30.84 -2.44
CA ASP A 30 13.08 30.19 -2.79
C ASP A 30 13.52 28.89 -2.09
N SER A 31 13.11 27.76 -2.69
CA SER A 31 14.00 26.61 -2.89
C SER A 31 13.49 25.71 -4.03
N GLY A 32 14.15 25.84 -5.19
CA GLY A 32 13.75 25.29 -6.49
C GLY A 32 14.06 23.81 -6.71
N LEU A 33 13.47 22.90 -5.93
CA LEU A 33 13.43 21.47 -6.25
C LEU A 33 12.01 20.92 -6.48
N PHE A 34 10.97 21.74 -6.28
CA PHE A 34 9.55 21.40 -6.48
C PHE A 34 8.80 22.39 -7.38
N ASN A 35 9.50 23.13 -8.24
CA ASN A 35 8.87 23.97 -9.27
C ASN A 35 8.49 23.16 -10.52
N ALA A 36 7.87 22.00 -10.34
CA ALA A 36 6.95 21.50 -11.35
C ALA A 36 5.72 22.41 -11.32
N THR A 37 5.37 22.98 -12.47
CA THR A 37 4.24 23.88 -12.71
C THR A 37 3.02 23.49 -11.87
N ARG A 38 2.63 24.41 -10.99
CA ARG A 38 1.60 24.28 -9.95
C ARG A 38 0.23 24.01 -10.57
N ASP A 39 -0.19 22.75 -10.60
CA ASP A 39 -1.54 22.37 -10.20
C ASP A 39 -1.44 21.72 -8.81
N ARG A 40 -1.25 22.57 -7.79
CA ARG A 40 -1.20 22.15 -6.39
C ARG A 40 -2.59 21.62 -6.00
N LYS A 41 -2.77 20.30 -6.01
CA LYS A 41 -3.93 19.66 -5.38
C LYS A 41 -3.80 19.83 -3.86
N VAL A 42 -4.51 20.82 -3.34
CA VAL A 42 -4.61 21.16 -1.91
C VAL A 42 -5.15 19.95 -1.15
N ALA A 43 -4.64 19.67 0.05
CA ALA A 43 -5.22 18.69 0.96
C ALA A 43 -6.68 19.09 1.27
N PHE A 44 -7.64 18.28 0.83
CA PHE A 44 -9.05 18.55 1.01
C PHE A 44 -9.46 18.17 2.44
N ASP A 45 -9.80 19.17 3.25
CA ASP A 45 -10.52 18.94 4.50
C ASP A 45 -11.89 18.36 4.13
N VAL A 46 -12.19 17.12 4.53
CA VAL A 46 -13.45 16.43 4.23
C VAL A 46 -14.66 17.25 4.70
N LYS A 47 -14.51 18.07 5.75
CA LYS A 47 -15.55 19.01 6.22
C LYS A 47 -15.67 20.27 5.35
N LYS A 48 -14.65 20.60 4.56
CA LYS A 48 -14.66 21.67 3.53
C LYS A 48 -14.97 21.16 2.13
N ILE A 49 -15.12 19.85 1.92
CA ILE A 49 -15.84 19.30 0.77
C ILE A 49 -17.35 19.53 0.97
N ASN A 50 -17.73 20.77 1.29
CA ASN A 50 -19.07 21.25 1.06
C ASN A 50 -19.09 21.68 -0.39
N PHE A 51 -19.30 20.70 -1.27
CA PHE A 51 -19.75 21.02 -2.61
C PHE A 51 -21.12 21.67 -2.45
N PHE A 52 -21.14 23.00 -2.54
CA PHE A 52 -22.37 23.75 -2.71
C PHE A 52 -22.74 23.63 -4.18
N PRO A 53 -23.88 22.99 -4.50
CA PRO A 53 -24.41 22.95 -5.85
C PRO A 53 -24.42 24.36 -6.42
N ARG A 54 -23.72 24.60 -7.54
CA ARG A 54 -23.78 25.90 -8.21
C ARG A 54 -25.10 26.06 -8.96
N ILE A 55 -25.78 24.95 -9.25
CA ILE A 55 -27.03 24.84 -10.00
C ILE A 55 -27.93 23.79 -9.32
N ASP A 56 -29.26 23.87 -9.38
CA ASP A 56 -30.13 22.81 -8.82
C ASP A 56 -29.89 21.42 -9.46
N GLU A 57 -29.22 21.37 -10.63
CA GLU A 57 -28.74 20.16 -11.30
C GLU A 57 -27.53 19.50 -10.60
N ASP A 58 -26.85 20.23 -9.72
CA ASP A 58 -25.70 19.75 -8.95
C ASP A 58 -26.11 18.89 -7.72
N ARG A 59 -27.42 18.65 -7.50
CA ARG A 59 -27.95 17.72 -6.48
C ARG A 59 -27.84 16.25 -6.87
N TRP A 60 -26.88 15.91 -7.73
CA TRP A 60 -26.70 14.55 -8.25
C TRP A 60 -26.29 13.52 -7.17
N TYR A 61 -25.79 13.99 -6.03
CA TYR A 61 -25.47 13.19 -4.86
C TYR A 61 -26.70 12.75 -4.04
N ASP A 62 -27.87 13.33 -4.28
CA ASP A 62 -29.13 13.05 -3.55
C ASP A 62 -30.10 12.16 -4.34
N PHE A 63 -29.70 11.67 -5.52
CA PHE A 63 -30.50 10.69 -6.27
C PHE A 63 -30.39 9.32 -5.62
N SER A 64 -31.10 9.14 -4.51
CA SER A 64 -31.35 7.81 -3.97
C SER A 64 -32.13 6.94 -4.96
N ASP A 65 -32.87 7.50 -5.93
CA ASP A 65 -33.85 6.70 -6.69
C ASP A 65 -34.08 7.02 -8.18
N GLU A 66 -33.54 8.09 -8.80
CA GLU A 66 -34.03 8.50 -10.15
C GLU A 66 -33.10 8.31 -11.36
N LEU A 67 -31.78 8.18 -11.19
CA LEU A 67 -30.86 8.03 -12.33
C LEU A 67 -30.14 6.68 -12.32
N SER A 68 -30.31 5.93 -13.40
CA SER A 68 -29.56 4.68 -13.58
C SER A 68 -28.07 5.00 -13.79
N ALA A 69 -27.17 4.14 -13.28
CA ALA A 69 -25.73 4.32 -13.51
C ALA A 69 -25.38 4.29 -15.01
N GLU A 70 -26.22 3.64 -15.81
CA GLU A 70 -26.15 3.66 -17.27
C GLU A 70 -26.31 5.09 -17.81
N ASP A 71 -27.29 5.84 -17.32
CA ASP A 71 -27.55 7.21 -17.75
C ASP A 71 -26.40 8.16 -17.41
N TRP A 72 -25.76 7.96 -16.24
CA TRP A 72 -24.57 8.73 -15.86
C TRP A 72 -23.38 8.44 -16.76
N VAL A 73 -23.10 7.16 -17.05
CA VAL A 73 -21.98 6.76 -17.92
C VAL A 73 -22.12 7.33 -19.34
N SER A 74 -23.34 7.68 -19.79
CA SER A 74 -23.56 8.35 -21.08
C SER A 74 -23.34 9.87 -21.07
N ARG A 75 -23.23 10.51 -19.91
CA ARG A 75 -22.99 11.96 -19.83
C ARG A 75 -21.53 12.29 -20.08
N HIS A 76 -21.28 13.47 -20.64
CA HIS A 76 -19.92 13.92 -20.97
C HIS A 76 -18.99 14.01 -19.74
N ALA A 77 -19.54 14.38 -18.57
CA ALA A 77 -18.83 14.48 -17.29
C ALA A 77 -19.20 13.38 -16.29
N GLY A 78 -20.05 12.42 -16.67
CA GLY A 78 -20.68 11.52 -15.69
C GLY A 78 -19.70 10.58 -14.98
N LEU A 79 -18.59 10.19 -15.61
CA LEU A 79 -17.58 9.37 -14.96
C LEU A 79 -16.79 10.15 -13.90
N ASP A 80 -16.49 11.43 -14.16
CA ASP A 80 -15.81 12.29 -13.20
C ASP A 80 -16.74 12.57 -12.00
N GLU A 81 -18.03 12.81 -12.25
CA GLU A 81 -19.07 12.91 -11.21
C GLU A 81 -19.16 11.62 -10.36
N ILE A 82 -19.25 10.45 -11.00
CA ILE A 82 -19.25 9.15 -10.29
C ILE A 82 -18.04 9.08 -9.36
N THR A 83 -16.84 9.36 -9.86
CA THR A 83 -15.61 9.32 -9.08
C THR A 83 -15.70 10.19 -7.83
N PHE A 84 -16.14 11.45 -7.96
CA PHE A 84 -16.29 12.34 -6.80
C PHE A 84 -17.31 11.82 -5.79
N THR A 85 -18.43 11.26 -6.24
CA THR A 85 -19.44 10.71 -5.32
C THR A 85 -18.94 9.45 -4.61
N VAL A 86 -18.31 8.51 -5.32
CA VAL A 86 -17.79 7.30 -4.67
C VAL A 86 -16.64 7.62 -3.72
N GLN A 87 -15.81 8.62 -4.01
CA GLN A 87 -14.81 9.16 -3.08
C GLN A 87 -15.47 9.71 -1.82
N ARG A 88 -16.49 10.56 -1.96
CA ARG A 88 -17.23 11.10 -0.80
C ARG A 88 -17.86 9.99 0.04
N MET A 89 -18.51 9.02 -0.59
CA MET A 89 -19.11 7.87 0.10
C MET A 89 -18.03 7.07 0.86
N TYR A 90 -16.88 6.82 0.24
CA TYR A 90 -15.75 6.15 0.88
C TYR A 90 -15.25 6.91 2.12
N PHE A 91 -14.99 8.22 2.00
CA PHE A 91 -14.49 9.03 3.12
C PHE A 91 -15.53 9.27 4.22
N THR A 92 -16.82 9.15 3.91
CA THR A 92 -17.91 9.17 4.89
C THR A 92 -18.28 7.79 5.43
N GLN A 93 -17.46 6.77 5.11
CA GLN A 93 -17.60 5.37 5.55
C GLN A 93 -18.88 4.68 5.07
N ASP A 94 -19.55 5.21 4.04
CA ASP A 94 -20.68 4.56 3.38
C ASP A 94 -20.16 3.57 2.31
N TYR A 95 -19.35 2.61 2.75
CA TYR A 95 -18.65 1.66 1.90
C TYR A 95 -19.61 0.79 1.08
N ALA A 96 -20.77 0.44 1.65
CA ALA A 96 -21.77 -0.36 0.96
C ALA A 96 -22.35 0.37 -0.26
N LYS A 97 -22.68 1.67 -0.12
CA LYS A 97 -23.17 2.47 -1.26
C LYS A 97 -22.07 2.77 -2.25
N ALA A 98 -20.85 3.08 -1.80
CA ALA A 98 -19.70 3.28 -2.66
C ALA A 98 -19.46 2.05 -3.55
N CYS A 99 -19.39 0.86 -2.93
CA CYS A 99 -19.23 -0.42 -3.63
C CYS A 99 -20.36 -0.66 -4.64
N SER A 100 -21.62 -0.48 -4.22
CA SER A 100 -22.79 -0.68 -5.08
C SER A 100 -22.75 0.22 -6.32
N LEU A 101 -22.45 1.52 -6.13
CA LEU A 101 -22.36 2.48 -7.23
C LEU A 101 -21.19 2.15 -8.17
N CYS A 102 -20.01 1.80 -7.65
CA CYS A 102 -18.88 1.34 -8.47
C CYS A 102 -19.26 0.13 -9.34
N LYS A 103 -19.94 -0.89 -8.77
CA LYS A 103 -20.40 -2.06 -9.55
C LYS A 103 -21.37 -1.66 -10.66
N LYS A 104 -22.40 -0.86 -10.33
CA LYS A 104 -23.39 -0.39 -11.31
C LYS A 104 -22.72 0.39 -12.44
N THR A 105 -21.73 1.22 -12.12
CA THR A 105 -20.91 1.93 -13.11
C THR A 105 -20.19 0.97 -14.06
N VAL A 106 -19.49 -0.05 -13.53
CA VAL A 106 -18.80 -1.06 -14.36
C VAL A 106 -19.78 -1.82 -15.25
N TYR A 107 -20.94 -2.25 -14.73
CA TYR A 107 -21.97 -2.91 -15.54
C TYR A 107 -22.52 -1.99 -16.64
N GLY A 108 -22.77 -0.72 -16.34
CA GLY A 108 -23.21 0.27 -17.31
C GLY A 108 -22.20 0.48 -18.44
N PHE A 109 -20.89 0.42 -18.13
CA PHE A 109 -19.83 0.44 -19.14
C PHE A 109 -19.87 -0.77 -20.06
N VAL A 110 -20.00 -1.98 -19.50
CA VAL A 110 -20.10 -3.23 -20.28
C VAL A 110 -21.30 -3.18 -21.24
N ALA A 111 -22.46 -2.76 -20.73
CA ALA A 111 -23.69 -2.70 -21.52
C ALA A 111 -23.57 -1.75 -22.72
N LYS A 112 -22.87 -0.61 -22.57
CA LYS A 112 -22.78 0.42 -23.61
C LYS A 112 -21.62 0.25 -24.59
N LYS A 113 -20.75 -0.76 -24.44
CA LYS A 113 -19.58 -1.03 -25.31
C LYS A 113 -18.79 0.24 -25.65
N GLN A 114 -18.61 1.15 -24.68
CA GLN A 114 -17.94 2.42 -24.94
C GLN A 114 -16.48 2.20 -25.36
N LYS A 115 -16.13 2.63 -26.57
CA LYS A 115 -14.78 2.46 -27.16
C LYS A 115 -13.77 3.52 -26.71
N ASN A 116 -14.23 4.66 -26.19
CA ASN A 116 -13.38 5.80 -25.81
C ASN A 116 -13.36 5.98 -24.29
N LEU A 117 -12.89 4.96 -23.58
CA LEU A 117 -12.81 4.99 -22.13
C LEU A 117 -11.62 5.85 -21.68
N ARG A 118 -11.85 6.79 -20.75
CA ARG A 118 -10.77 7.37 -19.95
C ARG A 118 -10.32 6.31 -18.94
N VAL A 119 -9.37 5.48 -19.35
CA VAL A 119 -8.84 4.36 -18.55
C VAL A 119 -8.42 4.81 -17.14
N ALA A 120 -7.86 6.01 -17.00
CA ALA A 120 -7.46 6.56 -15.71
C ALA A 120 -8.64 6.75 -14.74
N THR A 121 -9.72 7.41 -15.17
CA THR A 121 -10.88 7.65 -14.30
C THR A 121 -11.61 6.34 -13.95
N LEU A 122 -11.67 5.38 -14.88
CA LEU A 122 -12.24 4.06 -14.55
C LEU A 122 -11.40 3.33 -13.50
N ARG A 123 -10.06 3.39 -13.59
CA ARG A 123 -9.17 2.80 -12.58
C ARG A 123 -9.47 3.36 -11.19
N GLU A 124 -9.66 4.66 -11.05
CA GLU A 124 -10.02 5.28 -9.76
C GLU A 124 -11.34 4.73 -9.19
N VAL A 125 -12.36 4.57 -10.04
CA VAL A 125 -13.65 3.97 -9.62
C VAL A 125 -13.47 2.51 -9.19
N LEU A 126 -12.65 1.74 -9.91
CA LEU A 126 -12.35 0.34 -9.59
C LEU A 126 -11.56 0.23 -8.28
N GLU A 127 -10.59 1.11 -8.04
CA GLU A 127 -9.80 1.16 -6.81
C GLU A 127 -10.68 1.44 -5.59
N ILE A 128 -11.53 2.47 -5.67
CA ILE A 128 -12.46 2.81 -4.59
C ILE A 128 -13.48 1.69 -4.38
N GLY A 129 -13.96 1.08 -5.46
CA GLY A 129 -14.87 -0.06 -5.40
C GLY A 129 -14.26 -1.24 -4.66
N ALA A 130 -13.03 -1.62 -5.00
CA ALA A 130 -12.31 -2.71 -4.34
C ALA A 130 -12.03 -2.40 -2.87
N LYS A 131 -11.54 -1.20 -2.55
CA LYS A 131 -11.32 -0.76 -1.16
C LYS A 131 -12.60 -0.79 -0.34
N SER A 132 -13.68 -0.27 -0.89
CA SER A 132 -15.00 -0.32 -0.26
C SER A 132 -15.46 -1.76 0.00
N ALA A 133 -15.28 -2.65 -0.99
CA ALA A 133 -15.62 -4.07 -0.88
C ALA A 133 -14.80 -4.78 0.21
N MET A 134 -13.50 -4.51 0.29
CA MET A 134 -12.62 -5.05 1.34
C MET A 134 -13.04 -4.58 2.73
N ARG A 135 -13.40 -3.29 2.90
CA ARG A 135 -13.86 -2.73 4.18
C ARG A 135 -15.17 -3.35 4.68
N ILE A 136 -16.06 -3.80 3.80
CA ILE A 136 -17.30 -4.51 4.16
C ILE A 136 -17.19 -6.04 4.17
N GLY A 137 -16.01 -6.59 3.88
CA GLY A 137 -15.78 -8.05 3.80
C GLY A 137 -16.39 -8.74 2.58
N ASP A 138 -16.79 -7.99 1.55
CA ASP A 138 -17.35 -8.52 0.30
C ASP A 138 -16.21 -8.90 -0.67
N LEU A 139 -15.59 -10.06 -0.41
CA LEU A 139 -14.43 -10.53 -1.18
C LEU A 139 -14.76 -10.88 -2.64
N GLU A 140 -15.99 -11.31 -2.93
CA GLU A 140 -16.45 -11.57 -4.30
C GLU A 140 -16.38 -10.28 -5.14
N SER A 141 -16.72 -9.16 -4.52
CA SER A 141 -16.71 -7.86 -5.18
C SER A 141 -15.32 -7.28 -5.30
N ALA A 142 -14.48 -7.46 -4.28
CA ALA A 142 -13.06 -7.15 -4.39
C ALA A 142 -12.42 -7.89 -5.58
N ARG A 143 -12.74 -9.18 -5.75
CA ARG A 143 -12.30 -9.98 -6.89
C ARG A 143 -12.84 -9.46 -8.22
N PHE A 144 -14.12 -9.10 -8.27
CA PHE A 144 -14.74 -8.50 -9.45
C PHE A 144 -14.00 -7.22 -9.90
N PHE A 145 -13.71 -6.31 -8.97
CA PHE A 145 -13.00 -5.08 -9.27
C PHE A 145 -11.54 -5.33 -9.68
N TYR A 146 -10.87 -6.29 -9.03
CA TYR A 146 -9.52 -6.73 -9.40
C TYR A 146 -9.44 -7.22 -10.85
N ASP A 147 -10.34 -8.12 -11.26
CA ASP A 147 -10.34 -8.67 -12.62
C ASP A 147 -10.60 -7.60 -13.69
N TRP A 148 -11.37 -6.55 -13.36
CA TRP A 148 -11.56 -5.37 -14.21
C TRP A 148 -10.35 -4.44 -14.23
N TYR A 149 -9.70 -4.26 -13.08
CA TYR A 149 -8.53 -3.41 -12.96
C TYR A 149 -7.36 -3.97 -13.78
N LEU A 150 -7.18 -5.29 -13.78
CA LEU A 150 -6.19 -5.98 -14.64
C LEU A 150 -6.39 -5.67 -16.13
N GLN A 151 -7.64 -5.60 -16.60
CA GLN A 151 -7.96 -5.30 -18.00
C GLN A 151 -7.60 -3.85 -18.37
N CYS A 152 -7.57 -2.94 -17.40
CA CYS A 152 -7.14 -1.56 -17.63
C CYS A 152 -5.63 -1.45 -17.86
N GLY A 153 -4.85 -2.46 -17.45
CA GLY A 153 -3.39 -2.51 -17.51
C GLY A 153 -2.71 -1.39 -16.72
N GLY A 154 -1.39 -1.40 -16.63
CA GLY A 154 -0.62 -0.37 -15.94
C GLY A 154 0.87 -0.68 -15.98
N LYS A 155 1.70 0.36 -15.84
CA LYS A 155 3.17 0.25 -15.74
C LYS A 155 3.73 1.22 -14.71
N ASN A 156 2.92 1.59 -13.72
CA ASN A 156 3.35 2.54 -12.70
C ASN A 156 3.31 1.85 -11.33
N PRO A 157 4.07 2.35 -10.34
CA PRO A 157 4.11 1.73 -9.03
C PRO A 157 2.73 1.69 -8.36
N GLY A 158 1.92 2.75 -8.51
CA GLY A 158 0.57 2.79 -7.92
C GLY A 158 -0.33 1.62 -8.35
N TYR A 159 -0.22 1.18 -9.60
CA TYR A 159 -0.93 0.02 -10.13
C TYR A 159 -0.55 -1.27 -9.39
N ASN A 160 0.75 -1.54 -9.25
CA ASN A 160 1.25 -2.74 -8.57
C ASN A 160 0.97 -2.70 -7.06
N TYR A 161 1.05 -1.52 -6.45
CA TYR A 161 0.67 -1.33 -5.05
C TYR A 161 -0.78 -1.77 -4.80
N PHE A 162 -1.71 -1.25 -5.61
CA PHE A 162 -3.13 -1.57 -5.48
C PHE A 162 -3.42 -3.05 -5.76
N LEU A 163 -2.81 -3.63 -6.80
CA LEU A 163 -2.98 -5.07 -7.07
C LEU A 163 -2.52 -5.91 -5.86
N ALA A 164 -1.39 -5.58 -5.26
CA ALA A 164 -0.89 -6.27 -4.06
C ALA A 164 -1.84 -6.15 -2.87
N GLU A 165 -2.42 -4.96 -2.66
CA GLU A 165 -3.41 -4.69 -1.62
C GLU A 165 -4.64 -5.62 -1.75
N VAL A 166 -5.22 -5.68 -2.95
CA VAL A 166 -6.40 -6.52 -3.19
C VAL A 166 -6.05 -8.01 -3.13
N LEU A 167 -4.92 -8.43 -3.68
CA LEU A 167 -4.45 -9.82 -3.61
C LEU A 167 -4.23 -10.28 -2.17
N THR A 168 -3.72 -9.39 -1.31
CA THR A 168 -3.55 -9.66 0.12
C THR A 168 -4.88 -9.89 0.80
N ALA A 169 -5.89 -9.04 0.55
CA ALA A 169 -7.24 -9.23 1.09
C ALA A 169 -7.93 -10.51 0.59
N LEU A 170 -7.60 -10.95 -0.63
CA LEU A 170 -8.08 -12.21 -1.21
C LEU A 170 -7.29 -13.45 -0.72
N GLY A 171 -6.29 -13.28 0.16
CA GLY A 171 -5.43 -14.37 0.64
C GLY A 171 -4.44 -14.92 -0.39
N GLN A 172 -4.27 -14.24 -1.53
CA GLN A 172 -3.40 -14.65 -2.64
C GLN A 172 -1.97 -14.13 -2.44
N HIS A 173 -1.35 -14.46 -1.31
CA HIS A 173 -0.09 -13.87 -0.85
C HIS A 173 1.10 -14.08 -1.79
N ALA A 174 1.16 -15.21 -2.50
CA ALA A 174 2.22 -15.46 -3.49
C ALA A 174 2.16 -14.47 -4.67
N MET A 175 0.94 -14.14 -5.10
CA MET A 175 0.73 -13.15 -6.16
C MET A 175 0.94 -11.73 -5.63
N ALA A 176 0.49 -11.43 -4.40
CA ALA A 176 0.74 -10.14 -3.76
C ALA A 176 2.25 -9.86 -3.63
N LEU A 177 3.05 -10.88 -3.28
CA LEU A 177 4.51 -10.76 -3.20
C LEU A 177 5.12 -10.33 -4.54
N ALA A 178 4.69 -10.92 -5.65
CA ALA A 178 5.16 -10.55 -6.98
C ALA A 178 4.89 -9.06 -7.28
N GLN A 179 3.70 -8.58 -6.92
CA GLN A 179 3.31 -7.18 -7.13
C GLN A 179 4.09 -6.21 -6.22
N HIS A 180 4.36 -6.58 -4.96
CA HIS A 180 5.26 -5.80 -4.10
C HIS A 180 6.69 -5.75 -4.65
N VAL A 181 7.20 -6.85 -5.22
CA VAL A 181 8.52 -6.88 -5.85
C VAL A 181 8.55 -5.94 -7.07
N GLU A 182 7.59 -6.04 -7.98
CA GLU A 182 7.52 -5.13 -9.13
C GLU A 182 7.41 -3.66 -8.71
N TYR A 183 6.68 -3.34 -7.62
CA TYR A 183 6.65 -2.00 -7.05
C TYR A 183 8.05 -1.55 -6.58
N LEU A 184 8.72 -2.38 -5.79
CA LEU A 184 9.99 -2.05 -5.16
C LEU A 184 11.16 -2.04 -6.16
N GLU A 185 11.03 -2.65 -7.33
CA GLU A 185 12.01 -2.49 -8.41
C GLU A 185 12.13 -1.03 -8.86
N GLU A 186 11.02 -0.30 -8.88
CA GLU A 186 10.97 1.12 -9.20
C GLU A 186 11.13 2.03 -7.98
N ARG A 187 10.58 1.66 -6.82
CA ARG A 187 10.51 2.50 -5.60
C ARG A 187 11.15 1.83 -4.39
N ARG A 188 12.46 1.57 -4.49
CA ARG A 188 13.25 0.81 -3.50
C ARG A 188 13.26 1.35 -2.07
N GLN A 189 12.98 2.64 -1.89
CA GLN A 189 13.05 3.36 -0.61
C GLN A 189 11.65 3.63 -0.02
N ASP A 190 10.62 2.86 -0.42
CA ASP A 190 9.28 2.98 0.16
C ASP A 190 9.14 2.07 1.39
N ALA A 191 9.26 2.67 2.58
CA ALA A 191 9.19 1.94 3.84
C ALA A 191 7.88 1.17 4.04
N SER A 192 6.74 1.74 3.62
CA SER A 192 5.44 1.13 3.79
C SER A 192 5.32 -0.16 2.98
N VAL A 193 5.89 -0.18 1.76
CA VAL A 193 5.86 -1.39 0.93
C VAL A 193 6.82 -2.45 1.44
N TRP A 194 7.96 -2.08 2.04
CA TRP A 194 8.81 -3.04 2.74
C TRP A 194 8.12 -3.69 3.94
N GLU A 195 7.32 -2.92 4.68
CA GLU A 195 6.50 -3.46 5.77
C GLU A 195 5.41 -4.41 5.24
N LEU A 196 4.69 -4.03 4.19
CA LEU A 196 3.68 -4.90 3.55
C LEU A 196 4.29 -6.19 2.99
N LEU A 197 5.51 -6.10 2.43
CA LEU A 197 6.27 -7.26 2.01
C LEU A 197 6.59 -8.17 3.21
N GLY A 198 7.00 -7.60 4.35
CA GLY A 198 7.19 -8.34 5.61
C GLY A 198 5.93 -9.07 6.08
N LYS A 199 4.77 -8.37 6.11
CA LYS A 199 3.45 -8.98 6.42
C LYS A 199 3.11 -10.12 5.46
N THR A 200 3.37 -9.93 4.16
CA THR A 200 3.14 -10.95 3.12
C THR A 200 4.00 -12.19 3.34
N LEU A 201 5.28 -12.02 3.71
CA LEU A 201 6.17 -13.14 4.04
C LEU A 201 5.71 -13.92 5.29
N VAL A 202 5.20 -13.23 6.32
CA VAL A 202 4.56 -13.88 7.48
C VAL A 202 3.31 -14.67 7.07
N ALA A 203 2.50 -14.12 6.15
CA ALA A 203 1.33 -14.83 5.64
C ALA A 203 1.73 -16.06 4.80
N LEU A 204 2.81 -15.98 4.02
CA LEU A 204 3.38 -17.13 3.30
C LEU A 204 3.88 -18.21 4.26
N PHE A 205 4.52 -17.84 5.37
CA PHE A 205 4.87 -18.77 6.45
C PHE A 205 3.66 -19.54 7.00
N ASN A 206 2.52 -18.86 7.18
CA ASN A 206 1.30 -19.47 7.70
C ASN A 206 0.60 -20.39 6.67
N THR A 207 0.67 -20.03 5.38
CA THR A 207 -0.07 -20.72 4.31
C THR A 207 0.69 -21.89 3.67
N HIS A 208 2.02 -21.83 3.56
CA HIS A 208 2.84 -22.89 2.96
C HIS A 208 3.13 -24.06 3.93
N SER A 209 2.23 -24.31 4.89
CA SER A 209 2.38 -25.29 5.98
C SER A 209 2.31 -26.76 5.54
N ILE A 210 2.20 -27.08 4.26
CA ILE A 210 1.81 -28.44 3.82
C ILE A 210 3.01 -29.39 3.61
N ASN A 211 4.24 -28.88 3.40
CA ASN A 211 5.43 -29.73 3.19
C ASN A 211 6.57 -29.49 4.21
N ASN A 212 6.24 -29.70 5.48
CA ASN A 212 7.00 -30.39 6.53
C ASN A 212 8.51 -30.17 6.79
N VAL A 213 9.18 -29.12 6.29
CA VAL A 213 10.55 -28.80 6.75
C VAL A 213 10.56 -27.55 7.62
N LYS A 214 10.84 -27.74 8.92
CA LYS A 214 10.92 -26.67 9.92
C LYS A 214 11.93 -25.58 9.52
N SER A 215 13.00 -25.94 8.80
CA SER A 215 13.99 -25.01 8.24
C SER A 215 13.35 -24.02 7.26
N ILE A 216 12.64 -24.50 6.23
CA ILE A 216 12.00 -23.64 5.21
C ILE A 216 11.04 -22.62 5.84
N ARG A 217 10.27 -23.06 6.84
CA ARG A 217 9.36 -22.17 7.58
C ARG A 217 10.13 -21.07 8.33
N ASP A 218 11.23 -21.43 8.98
CA ASP A 218 12.08 -20.48 9.69
C ASP A 218 12.63 -19.39 8.73
N ILE A 219 12.95 -19.77 7.49
CA ILE A 219 13.51 -18.88 6.48
C ILE A 219 12.51 -17.77 6.09
N TRP A 220 11.22 -18.08 5.93
CA TRP A 220 10.20 -17.05 5.65
C TRP A 220 10.13 -15.99 6.75
N LEU A 221 10.20 -16.40 8.02
CA LEU A 221 10.18 -15.47 9.15
C LEU A 221 11.45 -14.64 9.23
N ARG A 222 12.63 -15.23 8.94
CA ARG A 222 13.90 -14.47 8.86
C ARG A 222 13.81 -13.37 7.81
N LEU A 223 13.30 -13.69 6.61
CA LEU A 223 13.11 -12.70 5.55
C LEU A 223 12.10 -11.61 5.96
N ALA A 224 11.01 -11.97 6.64
CA ALA A 224 10.04 -11.00 7.15
C ALA A 224 10.69 -10.03 8.15
N LEU A 225 11.48 -10.54 9.10
CA LEU A 225 12.22 -9.72 10.08
C LEU A 225 13.19 -8.75 9.38
N ARG A 226 13.89 -9.19 8.32
CA ARG A 226 14.73 -8.29 7.52
C ARG A 226 13.93 -7.24 6.76
N ALA A 227 12.76 -7.60 6.22
CA ALA A 227 11.91 -6.64 5.54
C ALA A 227 11.41 -5.54 6.50
N PHE A 228 11.00 -5.92 7.72
CA PHE A 228 10.62 -4.95 8.76
C PHE A 228 11.81 -4.08 9.19
N TYR A 229 12.98 -4.67 9.42
CA TYR A 229 14.18 -3.91 9.77
C TYR A 229 14.60 -2.94 8.65
N ARG A 230 14.46 -3.36 7.39
CA ARG A 230 14.70 -2.48 6.23
C ARG A 230 13.71 -1.32 6.19
N SER A 231 12.43 -1.56 6.43
CA SER A 231 11.41 -0.50 6.55
C SER A 231 11.80 0.50 7.65
N HIS A 232 12.23 0.00 8.81
CA HIS A 232 12.67 0.82 9.94
C HIS A 232 13.87 1.70 9.56
N ASN A 233 14.90 1.14 8.93
CA ASN A 233 16.07 1.90 8.49
C ASN A 233 15.71 3.02 7.50
N ILE A 234 14.76 2.78 6.60
CA ILE A 234 14.30 3.79 5.64
C ILE A 234 13.59 4.93 6.38
N ILE A 235 12.73 4.62 7.36
CA ILE A 235 12.04 5.61 8.19
C ILE A 235 13.05 6.45 8.98
N GLU A 236 14.04 5.81 9.59
CA GLU A 236 15.06 6.48 10.41
C GLU A 236 16.03 7.32 9.57
N ALA A 237 16.44 6.82 8.40
CA ALA A 237 17.33 7.55 7.48
C ALA A 237 16.65 8.77 6.82
N CYS A 238 15.31 8.82 6.80
CA CYS A 238 14.58 9.92 6.19
C CYS A 238 14.74 11.22 7.00
N LYS A 239 15.68 12.07 6.58
CA LYS A 239 15.93 13.40 7.18
C LYS A 239 14.79 14.40 6.97
N ASN A 240 13.83 14.07 6.10
CA ASN A 240 12.78 14.95 5.62
C ASN A 240 11.44 14.79 6.35
N TRP A 241 11.39 14.09 7.49
CA TRP A 241 10.27 14.21 8.42
C TRP A 241 10.27 15.63 8.98
N LYS A 242 9.73 16.57 8.20
CA LYS A 242 9.63 17.99 8.56
C LYS A 242 9.02 18.11 9.97
N ASP A 243 9.45 19.12 10.73
CA ASP A 243 8.93 19.47 12.07
C ASP A 243 7.43 19.83 12.12
N THR A 244 6.70 19.58 11.03
CA THR A 244 5.25 19.70 10.99
C THR A 244 4.61 18.62 11.87
N PRO A 245 3.69 18.98 12.79
CA PRO A 245 3.06 18.02 13.71
C PRO A 245 2.40 16.82 13.02
N VAL A 246 1.88 17.00 11.80
CA VAL A 246 1.25 15.93 11.02
C VAL A 246 2.27 14.90 10.53
N ALA A 247 3.42 15.33 10.03
CA ALA A 247 4.49 14.42 9.60
C ALA A 247 5.06 13.64 10.79
N VAL A 248 5.27 14.31 11.93
CA VAL A 248 5.71 13.65 13.17
C VAL A 248 4.68 12.64 13.67
N LYS A 249 3.38 12.98 13.66
CA LYS A 249 2.31 12.05 14.03
C LYS A 249 2.30 10.83 13.10
N ARG A 250 2.39 11.04 11.79
CA ARG A 250 2.40 9.95 10.80
C ARG A 250 3.62 9.05 10.97
N LYS A 251 4.81 9.63 11.16
CA LYS A 251 6.03 8.87 11.45
C LYS A 251 5.81 7.92 12.63
N ARG A 252 5.32 8.46 13.76
CA ARG A 252 5.07 7.67 14.96
C ARG A 252 4.08 6.53 14.72
N LEU A 253 2.95 6.80 14.07
CA LEU A 253 1.97 5.76 13.75
C LEU A 253 2.57 4.65 12.89
N GLN A 254 3.37 5.02 11.89
CA GLN A 254 4.05 4.05 11.03
C GLN A 254 5.10 3.25 11.81
N GLU A 255 5.85 3.90 12.70
CA GLU A 255 6.84 3.22 13.55
C GLU A 255 6.20 2.28 14.56
N ASP A 256 5.09 2.71 15.18
CA ASP A 256 4.34 1.90 16.15
C ASP A 256 3.76 0.66 15.47
N GLU A 257 3.09 0.81 14.32
CA GLU A 257 2.57 -0.30 13.54
C GLU A 257 3.69 -1.26 13.10
N LEU A 258 4.77 -0.70 12.54
CA LEU A 258 5.93 -1.47 12.12
C LEU A 258 6.57 -2.26 13.27
N LEU A 259 6.70 -1.62 14.45
CA LEU A 259 7.24 -2.25 15.65
C LEU A 259 6.33 -3.39 16.13
N GLU A 260 5.02 -3.20 16.15
CA GLU A 260 4.06 -4.25 16.52
C GLU A 260 4.13 -5.46 15.59
N ASN A 261 4.24 -5.22 14.28
CA ASN A 261 4.41 -6.27 13.28
C ASN A 261 5.73 -7.02 13.44
N ALA A 262 6.83 -6.30 13.71
CA ALA A 262 8.13 -6.88 13.96
C ALA A 262 8.14 -7.73 15.25
N ILE A 263 7.56 -7.24 16.35
CA ILE A 263 7.40 -7.98 17.61
C ILE A 263 6.60 -9.26 17.38
N SER A 264 5.49 -9.17 16.65
CA SER A 264 4.63 -10.31 16.36
C SER A 264 5.38 -11.39 15.56
N ALA A 265 6.11 -10.99 14.52
CA ALA A 265 6.92 -11.90 13.72
C ALA A 265 8.10 -12.50 14.52
N LEU A 266 8.74 -11.70 15.37
CA LEU A 266 9.85 -12.15 16.22
C LEU A 266 9.39 -13.16 17.25
N ASN A 267 8.27 -12.91 17.94
CA ASN A 267 7.69 -13.84 18.88
C ASN A 267 7.27 -15.15 18.19
N LEU A 268 6.70 -15.04 16.98
CA LEU A 268 6.38 -16.21 16.16
C LEU A 268 7.63 -17.01 15.81
N HIS A 269 8.73 -16.36 15.42
CA HIS A 269 10.02 -16.99 15.14
C HIS A 269 10.61 -17.67 16.39
N LEU A 270 10.71 -16.96 17.51
CA LEU A 270 11.25 -17.48 18.76
C LEU A 270 10.44 -18.67 19.29
N SER A 271 9.12 -18.68 19.11
CA SER A 271 8.27 -19.81 19.49
C SER A 271 8.56 -21.09 18.70
N GLN A 272 9.17 -20.99 17.51
CA GLN A 272 9.64 -22.16 16.76
C GLN A 272 10.89 -22.80 17.37
N HIS A 273 11.63 -22.07 18.21
CA HIS A 273 12.86 -22.52 18.84
C HIS A 273 12.62 -22.90 20.30
N ASP A 274 12.71 -24.19 20.64
CA ASP A 274 12.40 -24.73 21.98
C ASP A 274 13.19 -24.03 23.11
N LYS A 275 14.35 -23.44 22.78
CA LYS A 275 15.21 -22.69 23.71
C LYS A 275 14.56 -21.41 24.28
N TYR A 276 13.54 -20.85 23.65
CA TYR A 276 12.97 -19.55 24.00
C TYR A 276 11.51 -19.58 24.46
N SER A 277 10.98 -20.76 24.78
CA SER A 277 9.56 -21.01 25.14
C SER A 277 8.98 -20.23 26.33
N LYS A 278 9.74 -19.33 26.99
CA LYS A 278 9.31 -18.58 28.18
C LYS A 278 9.60 -17.08 28.18
N GLY A 279 10.11 -16.50 27.09
CA GLY A 279 10.39 -15.05 27.04
C GLY A 279 9.97 -14.47 25.70
N GLY A 280 8.75 -13.92 25.62
CA GLY A 280 8.38 -13.06 24.51
C GLY A 280 9.22 -11.78 24.54
N CYS A 281 9.61 -11.27 23.37
CA CYS A 281 10.15 -9.92 23.28
C CYS A 281 9.00 -8.94 23.53
N THR A 282 9.06 -8.27 24.68
CA THR A 282 8.16 -7.16 25.04
C THR A 282 9.00 -6.03 25.60
N GLY A 283 8.81 -4.81 25.07
CA GLY A 283 9.49 -3.61 25.55
C GLY A 283 10.78 -3.28 24.80
N ASP A 284 11.10 -1.98 24.85
CA ASP A 284 12.21 -1.25 24.21
C ASP A 284 12.43 -1.54 22.71
N SER A 285 12.08 -0.55 21.88
CA SER A 285 12.27 -0.56 20.41
C SER A 285 13.70 -0.96 20.01
N ASN A 286 14.72 -0.48 20.72
CA ASN A 286 16.12 -0.79 20.39
C ASN A 286 16.46 -2.26 20.60
N LEU A 287 15.88 -2.90 21.62
CA LEU A 287 16.06 -4.32 21.89
C LEU A 287 15.36 -5.17 20.82
N VAL A 288 14.18 -4.75 20.38
CA VAL A 288 13.43 -5.42 19.31
C VAL A 288 14.23 -5.40 18.01
N TRP A 289 14.71 -4.24 17.56
CA TRP A 289 15.48 -4.16 16.31
C TRP A 289 16.80 -4.93 16.38
N SER A 290 17.50 -4.86 17.52
CA SER A 290 18.71 -5.67 17.75
C SER A 290 18.42 -7.17 17.65
N ALA A 291 17.29 -7.62 18.21
CA ALA A 291 16.85 -9.01 18.10
C ALA A 291 16.43 -9.37 16.68
N CYS A 292 15.73 -8.49 15.95
CA CYS A 292 15.38 -8.70 14.55
C CYS A 292 16.64 -8.93 13.70
N ILE A 293 17.69 -8.12 13.86
CA ILE A 293 18.96 -8.31 13.12
C ILE A 293 19.59 -9.66 13.46
N LYS A 294 19.72 -9.97 14.75
CA LYS A 294 20.36 -11.20 15.21
C LYS A 294 19.64 -12.46 14.73
N GLU A 295 18.33 -12.50 14.91
CA GLU A 295 17.49 -13.66 14.59
C GLU A 295 17.18 -13.75 13.09
N SER A 296 17.35 -12.66 12.32
CA SER A 296 17.18 -12.67 10.86
C SER A 296 18.45 -13.04 10.08
N THR A 297 19.51 -13.51 10.76
CA THR A 297 20.72 -14.04 10.11
C THR A 297 20.38 -15.04 9.00
N PHE A 298 20.88 -14.81 7.79
CA PHE A 298 20.44 -15.49 6.58
C PHE A 298 21.64 -15.81 5.67
N ASP A 299 22.02 -17.09 5.59
CA ASP A 299 23.06 -17.55 4.67
C ASP A 299 22.55 -17.88 3.25
N LYS A 300 23.48 -18.06 2.31
CA LYS A 300 23.18 -18.38 0.90
C LYS A 300 22.53 -19.76 0.73
N SER A 301 22.79 -20.71 1.64
CA SER A 301 22.16 -22.05 1.61
C SER A 301 20.68 -22.00 1.93
N HIS A 302 20.26 -21.17 2.88
CA HIS A 302 18.84 -20.94 3.18
C HIS A 302 18.09 -20.41 1.95
N GLY A 303 18.71 -19.49 1.20
CA GLY A 303 18.14 -18.99 -0.04
C GLY A 303 17.90 -20.07 -1.09
N ALA A 304 18.85 -20.99 -1.27
CA ALA A 304 18.71 -22.11 -2.21
C ALA A 304 17.58 -23.06 -1.78
N GLU A 305 17.53 -23.43 -0.51
CA GLU A 305 16.50 -24.32 0.05
C GLU A 305 15.09 -23.73 -0.13
N LEU A 306 14.93 -22.43 0.16
CA LEU A 306 13.65 -21.74 -0.03
C LEU A 306 13.21 -21.72 -1.51
N LEU A 307 14.14 -21.47 -2.43
CA LEU A 307 13.85 -21.42 -3.87
C LEU A 307 13.43 -22.78 -4.44
N GLU A 308 14.04 -23.86 -3.93
CA GLU A 308 13.66 -25.24 -4.28
C GLU A 308 12.26 -25.59 -3.78
N SER A 309 11.86 -25.03 -2.62
CA SER A 309 10.53 -25.24 -2.04
C SER A 309 9.39 -24.47 -2.72
N CYS A 310 9.71 -23.52 -3.62
CA CYS A 310 8.69 -22.74 -4.32
C CYS A 310 8.02 -23.57 -5.43
N ASP A 311 6.71 -23.77 -5.30
CA ASP A 311 5.88 -24.59 -6.20
C ASP A 311 5.68 -23.96 -7.59
N THR A 312 5.73 -22.63 -7.68
CA THR A 312 5.51 -21.90 -8.94
C THR A 312 6.75 -21.12 -9.36
N LYS A 313 6.91 -20.94 -10.68
CA LYS A 313 8.00 -20.15 -11.25
C LYS A 313 7.95 -18.70 -10.79
N ASP A 314 6.76 -18.10 -10.79
CA ASP A 314 6.56 -16.68 -10.45
C ASP A 314 6.88 -16.40 -8.98
N LEU A 315 6.47 -17.31 -8.08
CA LEU A 315 6.86 -17.23 -6.67
C LEU A 315 8.38 -17.38 -6.51
N ARG A 316 9.00 -18.33 -7.21
CA ARG A 316 10.45 -18.54 -7.16
C ARG A 316 11.23 -17.31 -7.64
N GLU A 317 10.76 -16.62 -8.67
CA GLU A 317 11.40 -15.39 -9.16
C GLU A 317 11.27 -14.25 -8.15
N SER A 318 10.08 -14.06 -7.56
CA SER A 318 9.83 -13.07 -6.52
C SER A 318 10.69 -13.34 -5.28
N VAL A 319 10.74 -14.60 -4.83
CA VAL A 319 11.57 -15.02 -3.69
C VAL A 319 13.06 -14.82 -3.99
N ARG A 320 13.51 -15.13 -5.21
CA ARG A 320 14.91 -14.91 -5.60
C ARG A 320 15.29 -13.44 -5.49
N TRP A 321 14.39 -12.54 -5.90
CA TRP A 321 14.58 -11.11 -5.76
C TRP A 321 14.68 -10.71 -4.28
N VAL A 322 13.74 -11.16 -3.44
CA VAL A 322 13.71 -10.85 -2.00
C VAL A 322 14.97 -11.34 -1.31
N VAL A 323 15.38 -12.59 -1.55
CA VAL A 323 16.61 -13.17 -1.01
C VAL A 323 17.84 -12.38 -1.47
N GLY A 324 17.88 -11.96 -2.74
CA GLY A 324 18.98 -11.14 -3.27
C GLY A 324 19.07 -9.75 -2.62
N ARG A 325 17.94 -9.16 -2.21
CA ARG A 325 17.85 -7.81 -1.64
C ARG A 325 17.88 -7.74 -0.12
N LEU A 326 17.55 -8.83 0.54
CA LEU A 326 17.57 -8.92 2.00
C LEU A 326 18.70 -9.83 2.51
N GLY A 327 19.38 -10.62 1.69
CA GLY A 327 20.50 -11.46 2.12
C GLY A 327 21.73 -10.68 2.63
N ASP A 328 22.72 -11.35 3.20
CA ASP A 328 23.89 -10.75 3.88
C ASP A 328 24.75 -9.78 3.04
N ASP A 329 24.56 -9.73 1.72
CA ASP A 329 25.20 -8.75 0.84
C ASP A 329 24.39 -7.43 0.70
N ALA A 330 23.20 -7.32 1.29
CA ALA A 330 22.28 -6.18 1.17
C ALA A 330 22.75 -4.90 1.88
N ASP A 331 23.55 -5.02 2.94
CA ASP A 331 24.09 -3.86 3.67
C ASP A 331 25.07 -3.04 2.81
N LYS A 332 25.61 -3.62 1.73
CA LYS A 332 26.46 -2.91 0.76
C LYS A 332 25.67 -2.06 -0.22
N ASP A 333 24.43 -2.46 -0.55
CA ASP A 333 23.55 -1.65 -1.41
C ASP A 333 23.09 -0.37 -0.69
N MET A 334 22.98 -0.38 0.65
CA MET A 334 22.67 0.85 1.41
C MET A 334 23.79 1.90 1.35
N ALA A 335 25.06 1.47 1.25
CA ALA A 335 26.19 2.39 1.15
C ALA A 335 26.38 2.95 -0.28
N LEU A 336 26.00 2.19 -1.31
CA LEU A 336 26.26 2.55 -2.70
C LEU A 336 25.21 3.48 -3.33
N ASP A 337 23.99 3.54 -2.78
CA ASP A 337 22.96 4.47 -3.25
C ASP A 337 23.09 5.88 -2.62
N ASP A 338 23.75 6.00 -1.46
CA ASP A 338 24.11 7.31 -0.87
C ASP A 338 25.24 8.00 -1.67
N ASP A 339 26.20 7.24 -2.20
CA ASP A 339 27.34 7.80 -2.96
C ASP A 339 26.98 8.22 -4.40
N LYS A 340 25.81 7.84 -4.92
CA LYS A 340 25.35 8.25 -6.27
C LYS A 340 24.36 9.41 -6.25
N ALA A 341 24.04 9.94 -5.08
CA ALA A 341 23.28 11.17 -4.91
C ALA A 341 24.17 12.43 -4.92
N GLU A 342 25.35 12.38 -5.55
CA GLU A 342 26.07 13.61 -5.91
C GLU A 342 25.31 14.36 -7.01
N GLU A 343 24.90 15.57 -6.64
CA GLU A 343 24.19 16.55 -7.45
C GLU A 343 24.78 16.69 -8.86
N LYS A 344 24.06 16.18 -9.87
CA LYS A 344 24.22 16.74 -11.22
C LYS A 344 23.64 18.16 -11.19
N ASN A 345 24.53 19.14 -11.18
CA ASN A 345 24.20 20.54 -11.30
C ASN A 345 23.27 20.78 -12.50
N VAL A 346 22.25 21.60 -12.27
CA VAL A 346 21.20 21.99 -13.23
C VAL A 346 21.75 22.76 -14.43
N SER A 347 23.06 23.05 -14.48
CA SER A 347 23.71 23.73 -15.61
C SER A 347 24.05 22.82 -16.80
N ASP A 348 23.91 21.50 -16.67
CA ASP A 348 24.33 20.53 -17.71
C ASP A 348 23.15 19.87 -18.45
N LEU A 349 21.95 20.44 -18.33
CA LEU A 349 20.77 20.16 -19.18
C LEU A 349 20.38 21.44 -19.93
#